data_AF-A0AAV2HMC6-F1
#
_entry.id   AF-A0AAV2HMC6-F1
#
_cell.length_a   1.000
_cell.length_b   1.000
_cell.length_c   1.000
_cell.angle_alpha   90.00
_cell.angle_beta   90.00
_cell.angle_gamma   90.00
#
_symmetry.space_group_name_H-M   'P 1'
#
loop_
_entity.id
_entity.type
_entity.pdbx_description
1 polymer ?
#
loop_
_entity_poly.entity_id
_entity_poly.type
_entity_poly.pdbx_seq_one_letter_code
_entity_poly.pdbx_strand_id
1 'polypeptide(L)' 'PEETAAVLVKYGFNLEYRGLTKVKGKAPMKTFFLQPWKES' A
#
# COMPACT_ATOMS: atom_id res chain seq x y z
N PRO A 1 5.11 4.99 6.91
CA PRO A 1 4.18 4.85 5.76
C PRO A 1 3.96 3.40 5.29
N GLU A 2 4.68 2.42 5.86
CA GLU A 2 4.25 1.00 5.90
C GLU A 2 3.06 0.78 6.87
N GLU A 3 2.80 1.75 7.76
CA GLU A 3 1.72 1.70 8.75
C GLU A 3 0.32 1.68 8.12
N THR A 4 0.09 2.48 7.08
CA THR A 4 -1.21 2.51 6.40
C THR A 4 -1.52 1.19 5.70
N ALA A 5 -0.51 0.56 5.09
CA ALA A 5 -0.65 -0.75 4.47
C ALA A 5 -0.98 -1.82 5.51
N ALA A 6 -0.29 -1.83 6.64
CA ALA A 6 -0.58 -2.75 7.75
C ALA A 6 -2.00 -2.58 8.31
N VAL A 7 -2.47 -1.34 8.45
CA VAL A 7 -3.84 -1.05 8.89
C VAL A 7 -4.86 -1.58 7.89
N LEU A 8 -4.68 -1.30 6.60
CA LEU A 8 -5.61 -1.75 5.54
C LEU A 8 -5.69 -3.28 5.43
N VAL A 9 -4.55 -3.98 5.55
CA VAL A 9 -4.54 -5.46 5.59
C VAL A 9 -5.32 -5.98 6.80
N LYS A 10 -5.21 -5.34 7.97
CA LYS A 10 -5.97 -5.71 9.17
C LYS A 10 -7.49 -5.56 8.96
N TYR A 11 -7.92 -4.60 8.16
CA TYR A 11 -9.32 -4.40 7.80
C TYR A 11 -9.78 -5.26 6.60
N GLY A 12 -8.94 -6.17 6.10
CA GLY A 12 -9.30 -7.08 5.02
C GLY A 12 -9.21 -6.49 3.61
N PHE A 13 -8.54 -5.34 3.45
CA PHE A 13 -8.28 -4.78 2.13
C PHE A 13 -7.12 -5.51 1.44
N ASN A 14 -7.31 -5.81 0.15
CA ASN A 14 -6.25 -6.38 -0.67
C ASN A 14 -5.32 -5.27 -1.17
N LEU A 15 -4.03 -5.44 -0.86
CA LEU A 15 -2.96 -4.55 -1.30
C LEU A 15 -2.03 -5.30 -2.24
N GLU A 16 -1.68 -4.68 -3.35
CA GLU A 16 -0.69 -5.17 -4.29
C GLU A 16 0.60 -4.37 -4.13
N TYR A 17 1.73 -5.06 -3.94
CA TYR A 17 3.03 -4.38 -3.85
C TYR A 17 3.41 -3.76 -5.19
N ARG A 18 3.59 -2.44 -5.20
CA ARG A 18 3.96 -1.69 -6.41
C ARG A 18 5.47 -1.65 -6.63
N GLY A 19 6.24 -1.50 -5.55
CA GLY A 19 7.68 -1.28 -5.64
C GLY A 19 8.20 -0.18 -4.72
N LEU A 20 9.52 0.04 -4.79
CA LEU A 20 10.23 1.13 -4.13
C LEU A 20 10.15 2.40 -4.99
N THR A 21 9.51 3.44 -4.46
CA THR A 21 9.34 4.72 -5.16
C THR A 21 10.15 5.82 -4.46
N LYS A 22 10.86 6.65 -5.24
CA LYS A 22 11.56 7.84 -4.74
C LYS A 22 10.54 8.96 -4.49
N VAL A 23 10.34 9.34 -3.24
CA VAL A 23 9.42 10.42 -2.83
C VAL A 23 10.24 11.64 -2.42
N LYS A 24 9.92 12.82 -2.96
CA LYS A 24 10.64 14.06 -2.66
C LYS A 24 10.63 14.34 -1.15
N GLY A 25 11.82 14.57 -0.58
CA GLY A 25 11.98 14.82 0.86
C GLY A 25 11.90 13.57 1.74
N LYS A 26 11.86 12.36 1.17
CA LYS A 26 11.89 11.09 1.91
C LYS A 26 12.90 10.12 1.30
N ALA A 27 13.37 9.18 2.11
CA ALA A 27 14.09 8.02 1.60
C ALA A 27 13.18 7.21 0.65
N PRO A 28 13.76 6.44 -0.31
CA PRO A 28 12.98 5.55 -1.17
C PRO A 28 12.05 4.68 -0.35
N MET A 29 10.79 4.59 -0.75
CA MET A 29 9.74 4.08 0.10
C MET A 29 8.93 3.00 -0.61
N LYS A 30 8.59 1.91 0.10
CA LYS A 30 7.72 0.86 -0.42
C LYS A 30 6.30 1.41 -0.60
N THR A 31 5.73 1.16 -1.76
CA THR A 31 4.38 1.62 -2.12
C THR A 31 3.51 0.43 -2.50
N PHE A 32 2.21 0.57 -2.28
CA PHE A 32 1.22 -0.47 -2.53
C PHE A 32 0.03 0.16 -3.28
N PHE A 33 -0.58 -0.60 -4.18
CA PHE A 33 -1.87 -0.26 -4.78
C PHE A 33 -2.99 -0.92 -3.99
N LEU A 34 -4.11 -0.20 -3.84
CA LEU A 34 -5.34 -0.78 -3.31
C LEU A 34 -6.06 -1.49 -4.45
N GLN A 35 -6.31 -2.80 -4.30
CA GLN A 35 -7.13 -3.50 -5.28
C GLN A 35 -8.61 -3.20 -5.03
N PRO A 36 -9.41 -2.98 -6.09
CA PRO A 36 -10.84 -2.75 -5.93
C PRO A 36 -11.47 -3.97 -5.24
N TRP A 37 -12.34 -3.70 -4.26
CA TRP A 37 -13.13 -4.74 -3.62
C TRP A 37 -14.03 -5.35 -4.71
N LYS A 38 -13.80 -6.63 -5.05
CA LYS A 38 -14.72 -7.37 -5.91
C LYS A 38 -16.02 -7.53 -5.14
N GLU A 39 -16.95 -6.61 -5.35
CA GLU A 39 -18.35 -6.82 -5.01
C GLU A 39 -18.81 -7.99 -5.88
N SER A 40 -19.06 -9.14 -5.24
CA SER A 40 -19.40 -10.41 -5.88
C SER A 40 -20.89 -10.70 -5.79
#